data_AF-A0A161MCA4-F1
#
_entry.id   AF-A0A161MCA4-F1
#
_cell.length_a   1.000
_cell.length_b   1.000
_cell.length_c   1.000
_cell.angle_alpha   90.00
_cell.angle_beta   90.00
_cell.angle_gamma   90.00
#
_symmetry.space_group_name_H-M   'P 1'
#
loop_
_entity.id
_entity.type
_entity.pdbx_description
1 polymer ?
#
loop_
_entity_poly.entity_id
_entity_poly.type
_entity_poly.pdbx_seq_one_letter_code
_entity_poly.pdbx_strand_id
1 'polypeptide(L)'
;ALIPTASYYGGWQLLCAIRAGQGLCQGFVVPLLYNLASKWAPLSERNRFVGLSMNGGTLGATIAMPLCGLLAQSSGGWPSVFYASATLGLVWSLLWAYLGADSPATHSTISLKEREYIECSLANTTCPKVYKTPWKEIITSVPFWALIAAHLGNGWGFSIL
;
A
#
# COMPACT_ATOMS: atom_id res chain seq x y z
N ALA A 1 -0.11 18.32 1.61
CA ALA A 1 0.38 19.70 1.39
C ALA A 1 -0.56 20.57 0.54
N LEU A 2 -1.03 20.14 -0.64
CA LEU A 2 -1.81 21.02 -1.55
C LEU A 2 -3.30 21.20 -1.20
N ILE A 3 -3.85 20.36 -0.32
CA ILE A 3 -5.29 20.41 0.03
C ILE A 3 -5.67 21.73 0.73
N PRO A 4 -4.95 22.21 1.77
CA PRO A 4 -5.31 23.47 2.41
C PRO A 4 -5.28 24.67 1.47
N THR A 5 -4.24 24.79 0.65
CA THR A 5 -4.13 25.90 -0.32
C THR A 5 -5.21 25.82 -1.40
N ALA A 6 -5.55 24.62 -1.87
CA ALA A 6 -6.66 24.42 -2.79
C ALA A 6 -8.03 24.76 -2.16
N SER A 7 -8.22 24.50 -0.86
CA SER A 7 -9.46 24.87 -0.16
C SER A 7 -9.66 26.38 -0.05
N TYR A 8 -8.58 27.16 0.10
CA TYR A 8 -8.68 28.62 0.22
C TYR A 8 -8.82 29.33 -1.14
N TYR A 9 -8.18 28.82 -2.19
CA TYR A 9 -8.07 29.55 -3.47
C TYR A 9 -8.71 28.86 -4.68
N GLY A 10 -8.92 27.55 -4.64
CA GLY A 10 -9.24 26.74 -5.83
C GLY A 10 -10.68 26.23 -5.96
N GLY A 11 -11.54 26.54 -4.99
CA GLY A 11 -12.92 26.04 -4.96
C GLY A 11 -13.03 24.52 -4.87
N TRP A 12 -14.23 23.99 -5.04
CA TRP A 12 -14.51 22.56 -4.88
C TRP A 12 -13.94 21.72 -6.04
N GLN A 13 -13.83 22.29 -7.25
CA GLN A 13 -13.33 21.58 -8.42
C GLN A 13 -11.85 21.20 -8.27
N LEU A 14 -11.01 22.13 -7.80
CA LEU A 14 -9.58 21.84 -7.59
C LEU A 14 -9.38 20.80 -6.48
N LEU A 15 -10.21 20.85 -5.43
CA LEU A 15 -10.20 19.83 -4.38
C LEU A 15 -10.55 18.44 -4.92
N CYS A 16 -11.60 18.33 -5.74
CA CYS A 16 -11.96 17.07 -6.39
C CYS A 16 -10.83 16.54 -7.28
N ALA A 17 -10.19 17.41 -8.07
CA ALA A 17 -9.06 17.02 -8.92
C ALA A 17 -7.88 16.49 -8.10
N ILE A 18 -7.51 17.18 -7.02
CA ILE A 18 -6.42 16.74 -6.12
C ILE A 18 -6.77 15.40 -5.46
N ARG A 19 -8.01 15.21 -5.00
CA ARG A 19 -8.46 13.96 -4.39
C ARG A 19 -8.48 12.79 -5.37
N ALA A 20 -8.93 13.03 -6.60
CA ALA A 20 -8.87 12.02 -7.66
C ALA A 20 -7.42 11.61 -7.94
N GLY A 21 -6.50 12.57 -8.05
CA GLY A 21 -5.07 12.30 -8.22
C GLY A 21 -4.49 11.48 -7.07
N GLN A 22 -4.82 11.81 -5.81
CA GLN A 22 -4.38 11.03 -4.65
C GLN A 22 -4.89 9.58 -4.69
N GLY A 23 -6.18 9.39 -5.05
CA GLY A 23 -6.77 8.06 -5.18
C GLY A 23 -6.08 7.22 -6.25
N LEU A 24 -5.78 7.81 -7.41
CA LEU A 24 -5.05 7.14 -8.49
C LEU A 24 -3.65 6.69 -8.02
N CYS A 25 -2.91 7.55 -7.32
CA CYS A 25 -1.59 7.18 -6.81
C CYS A 25 -1.66 6.08 -5.73
N GLN A 26 -2.65 6.13 -4.84
CA GLN A 26 -2.79 5.17 -3.74
C GLN A 26 -3.31 3.80 -4.19
N GLY A 27 -4.07 3.72 -5.28
CA GLY A 27 -4.67 2.46 -5.76
C GLY A 27 -3.65 1.35 -6.07
N PHE A 28 -2.40 1.70 -6.36
CA PHE A 28 -1.35 0.73 -6.67
C PHE A 28 -0.65 0.15 -5.45
N VAL A 29 -0.85 0.72 -4.25
CA VAL A 29 -0.08 0.33 -3.05
C VAL A 29 -0.26 -1.14 -2.68
N VAL A 30 -1.49 -1.64 -2.70
CA VAL A 30 -1.79 -3.03 -2.33
C VAL A 30 -1.21 -4.02 -3.34
N PRO A 31 -1.44 -3.89 -4.68
CA PRO A 31 -0.77 -4.73 -5.68
C PRO A 31 0.76 -4.69 -5.62
N LEU A 32 1.35 -3.52 -5.39
CA LEU A 32 2.81 -3.36 -5.26
C LEU A 32 3.34 -4.09 -4.03
N LEU A 33 2.64 -4.04 -2.89
CA LEU A 33 2.98 -4.80 -1.70
C LEU A 33 3.00 -6.31 -1.98
N TYR A 34 1.97 -6.83 -2.66
CA TYR A 34 1.93 -8.25 -3.04
C TYR A 34 3.07 -8.61 -4.00
N ASN A 35 3.41 -7.73 -4.94
CA ASN A 35 4.55 -7.94 -5.83
C ASN A 35 5.87 -7.99 -5.06
N LEU A 36 6.10 -7.03 -4.15
CA LEU A 36 7.31 -6.99 -3.32
C LEU A 36 7.41 -8.22 -2.42
N ALA A 37 6.34 -8.57 -1.73
CA ALA A 37 6.26 -9.77 -0.91
C ALA A 37 6.50 -11.04 -1.71
N SER A 38 6.12 -11.07 -2.99
CA SER A 38 6.37 -12.23 -3.85
C SER A 38 7.85 -12.49 -4.15
N LYS A 39 8.67 -11.43 -4.10
CA LYS A 39 10.11 -11.49 -4.36
C LYS A 39 10.96 -11.60 -3.10
N TRP A 40 10.47 -11.03 -1.99
CA TRP A 40 11.22 -10.91 -0.73
C TRP A 40 10.84 -11.93 0.35
N ALA A 41 9.62 -12.49 0.31
CA ALA A 41 9.17 -13.43 1.33
C ALA A 41 9.10 -14.88 0.78
N PRO A 42 9.69 -15.86 1.49
CA PRO A 42 9.48 -17.28 1.23
C PRO A 42 7.99 -17.64 1.25
N LEU A 43 7.58 -18.66 0.49
CA LEU A 43 6.17 -19.03 0.34
C LEU A 43 5.47 -19.35 1.67
N SER A 44 6.16 -20.00 2.61
CA SER A 44 5.64 -20.34 3.93
C SER A 44 5.35 -19.11 4.79
N GLU A 45 6.09 -18.01 4.60
CA GLU A 45 6.03 -16.82 5.45
C GLU A 45 5.37 -15.63 4.76
N ARG A 46 5.14 -15.71 3.45
CA ARG A 46 4.57 -14.62 2.63
C ARG A 46 3.26 -14.08 3.18
N ASN A 47 2.35 -14.95 3.60
CA ASN A 47 1.06 -14.52 4.16
C ASN A 47 1.25 -13.76 5.48
N ARG A 48 2.24 -14.15 6.30
CA ARG A 48 2.57 -13.44 7.54
C ARG A 48 3.18 -12.07 7.26
N PHE A 49 4.07 -11.98 6.27
CA PHE A 49 4.66 -10.72 5.81
C PHE A 49 3.58 -9.74 5.34
N VAL A 50 2.71 -10.18 4.41
CA VAL A 50 1.61 -9.35 3.91
C VAL A 50 0.64 -8.98 5.02
N GLY A 51 0.28 -9.93 5.89
CA GLY A 51 -0.62 -9.68 7.02
C GLY A 51 -0.09 -8.61 7.98
N LEU A 52 1.22 -8.66 8.30
CA LEU A 52 1.86 -7.64 9.12
C LEU A 52 1.82 -6.26 8.45
N SER A 53 2.11 -6.19 7.16
CA SER A 53 2.06 -4.93 6.40
C SER A 53 0.66 -4.32 6.35
N MET A 54 -0.39 -5.14 6.16
CA MET A 54 -1.78 -4.66 6.16
C MET A 54 -2.21 -4.19 7.55
N ASN A 55 -1.84 -4.91 8.61
CA ASN A 55 -2.12 -4.50 9.99
C ASN A 55 -1.41 -3.19 10.36
N GLY A 56 -0.23 -2.93 9.78
CA GLY A 56 0.45 -1.65 9.91
C GLY A 56 -0.41 -0.47 9.44
N GLY A 57 -1.21 -0.65 8.39
CA GLY A 57 -2.16 0.36 7.91
C GLY A 57 -3.22 0.71 8.96
N THR A 58 -3.82 -0.31 9.59
CA THR A 58 -4.82 -0.12 10.67
C THR A 58 -4.20 0.55 11.89
N LEU A 59 -3.02 0.09 12.33
CA LEU A 59 -2.30 0.72 13.45
C LEU A 59 -1.95 2.18 13.15
N GLY A 60 -1.50 2.46 11.93
CA GLY A 60 -1.20 3.81 11.47
C GLY A 60 -2.43 4.72 11.54
N ALA A 61 -3.60 4.25 11.10
CA ALA A 61 -4.85 5.00 11.19
C ALA A 61 -5.25 5.29 12.65
N THR A 62 -5.14 4.30 13.53
CA THR A 62 -5.45 4.42 14.97
C THR A 62 -4.56 5.46 15.65
N ILE A 63 -3.28 5.53 15.30
CA ILE A 63 -2.34 6.52 15.84
C ILE A 63 -2.53 7.89 15.18
N ALA A 64 -2.79 7.92 13.88
CA ALA A 64 -2.97 9.15 13.13
C ALA A 64 -4.19 9.94 13.59
N MET A 65 -5.31 9.28 13.92
CA MET A 65 -6.54 9.94 14.37
C MET A 65 -6.34 10.92 15.55
N PRO A 66 -5.81 10.52 16.72
CA PRO A 66 -5.57 11.43 17.82
C PRO A 66 -4.49 12.48 17.51
N LEU A 67 -3.44 12.11 16.77
CA LEU A 67 -2.39 13.06 16.36
C LEU A 67 -2.96 14.17 15.47
N CYS A 68 -3.81 13.83 14.50
CA CYS A 68 -4.52 14.78 13.66
C CYS A 68 -5.39 15.72 14.50
N GLY A 69 -6.06 15.20 15.54
CA GLY A 69 -6.84 16.02 16.48
C GLY A 69 -6.00 17.04 17.25
N LEU A 70 -4.86 16.60 17.80
CA LEU A 70 -3.93 17.48 18.52
C LEU A 70 -3.31 18.54 17.61
N LEU A 71 -2.91 18.16 16.40
CA LEU A 71 -2.37 19.09 15.41
C LEU A 71 -3.43 20.09 14.94
N ALA A 72 -4.67 19.65 14.73
CA ALA A 72 -5.76 20.53 14.34
C ALA A 72 -6.12 21.57 15.41
N GLN A 73 -5.96 21.24 16.70
CA GLN A 73 -6.16 22.17 17.82
C GLN A 73 -4.98 23.12 18.06
N SER A 74 -3.82 22.84 17.47
CA SER A 74 -2.64 23.72 17.60
C SER A 74 -2.84 25.07 16.91
N SER A 75 -1.92 26.01 17.16
CA SER A 75 -1.90 27.32 16.50
C SER A 75 -1.84 27.27 14.96
N GLY A 76 -1.41 26.13 14.39
CA GLY A 76 -1.41 25.89 12.94
C GLY A 76 -2.74 25.41 12.35
N GLY A 77 -3.76 25.19 13.19
CA GLY A 77 -5.10 24.75 12.79
C GLY A 77 -5.13 23.43 12.02
N TRP A 78 -6.25 23.16 11.35
CA TRP A 78 -6.41 21.96 10.50
C TRP A 78 -5.41 21.84 9.32
N PRO A 79 -4.88 22.92 8.71
CA PRO A 79 -3.87 22.80 7.64
C PRO A 79 -2.58 22.13 8.10
N SER A 80 -2.21 22.29 9.37
CA SER A 80 -0.99 21.71 9.94
C SER A 80 -0.92 20.19 9.79
N VAL A 81 -2.06 19.51 9.89
CA VAL A 81 -2.19 18.06 9.69
C VAL A 81 -1.69 17.65 8.31
N PHE A 82 -2.12 18.38 7.27
CA PHE A 82 -1.76 18.09 5.87
C PHE A 82 -0.30 18.39 5.54
N TYR A 83 0.33 19.30 6.28
CA TYR A 83 1.75 19.59 6.14
C TYR A 83 2.59 18.57 6.90
N ALA A 84 2.25 18.25 8.14
CA ALA A 84 2.94 17.24 8.96
C ALA A 84 2.90 15.83 8.33
N SER A 85 1.73 15.39 7.85
CA SER A 85 1.63 14.10 7.15
C SER A 85 2.39 14.09 5.82
N ALA A 86 2.45 15.23 5.11
CA ALA A 86 3.19 15.33 3.86
C ALA A 86 4.71 15.31 4.08
N THR A 87 5.22 15.99 5.11
CA THR A 87 6.65 15.96 5.46
C THR A 87 7.06 14.58 5.94
N LEU A 88 6.26 13.93 6.80
CA LEU A 88 6.52 12.55 7.24
C LEU A 88 6.54 11.58 6.05
N GLY A 89 5.56 11.70 5.16
CA GLY A 89 5.49 10.90 3.93
C GLY A 89 6.72 11.10 3.03
N LEU A 90 7.15 12.35 2.83
CA LEU A 90 8.35 12.68 2.05
C LEU A 90 9.62 12.08 2.66
N VAL A 91 9.82 12.24 3.98
CA VAL A 91 10.97 11.67 4.68
C VAL A 91 10.97 10.15 4.55
N TRP A 92 9.82 9.51 4.72
CA TRP A 92 9.68 8.07 4.56
C TRP A 92 9.96 7.62 3.12
N SER A 93 9.46 8.34 2.11
CA SER A 93 9.74 8.06 0.71
C SER A 93 11.22 8.19 0.36
N LEU A 94 11.91 9.19 0.90
CA LEU A 94 13.36 9.34 0.70
C LEU A 94 14.15 8.21 1.37
N LEU A 95 13.77 7.84 2.59
CA LEU A 95 14.36 6.70 3.29
C LEU A 95 14.15 5.41 2.50
N TRP A 96 12.95 5.20 1.95
CA TRP A 96 12.66 4.03 1.13
C TRP A 96 13.31 4.05 -0.25
N ALA A 97 13.54 5.23 -0.83
CA ALA A 97 14.31 5.37 -2.06
C ALA A 97 15.80 5.02 -1.85
N TYR A 98 16.33 5.24 -0.65
CA TYR A 98 17.71 4.89 -0.31
C TYR A 98 17.88 3.44 0.15
N LEU A 99 16.94 2.91 0.95
CA LEU A 99 17.04 1.57 1.55
C LEU A 99 16.29 0.48 0.78
N GLY A 100 15.27 0.84 0.01
CA GLY A 100 14.43 -0.11 -0.70
C GLY A 100 15.15 -0.71 -1.91
N ALA A 101 14.97 -2.00 -2.14
CA ALA A 101 15.42 -2.66 -3.36
C ALA A 101 14.31 -3.57 -3.94
N ASP A 102 14.23 -3.61 -5.26
CA ASP A 102 13.18 -4.33 -5.99
C ASP A 102 13.31 -5.86 -5.88
N SER A 103 14.52 -6.34 -5.59
CA SER A 103 14.81 -7.75 -5.38
C SER A 103 15.94 -7.96 -4.36
N PRO A 104 15.98 -9.13 -3.69
CA PRO A 104 17.09 -9.51 -2.83
C PRO A 104 18.44 -9.46 -3.55
N ALA A 105 18.47 -9.80 -4.86
CA ALA A 105 19.67 -9.81 -5.67
C ALA A 105 20.25 -8.40 -5.95
N THR A 106 19.40 -7.38 -5.95
CA THR A 106 19.78 -5.97 -6.18
C THR A 106 20.11 -5.22 -4.89
N HIS A 107 19.90 -5.83 -3.72
CA HIS A 107 20.11 -5.17 -2.43
C HIS A 107 21.57 -5.32 -1.98
N SER A 108 22.28 -4.20 -1.80
CA SER A 108 23.71 -4.19 -1.48
C SER A 108 24.06 -4.71 -0.09
N THR A 109 23.12 -4.68 0.85
CA THR A 109 23.36 -4.93 2.28
C THR A 109 22.76 -6.26 2.76
N ILE A 110 22.26 -7.11 1.85
CA ILE A 110 21.68 -8.40 2.23
C ILE A 110 22.79 -9.41 2.62
N SER A 111 22.54 -10.22 3.65
CA SER A 111 23.45 -11.30 4.01
C SER A 111 23.41 -12.41 2.96
N LEU A 112 24.58 -12.97 2.60
CA LEU A 112 24.68 -14.09 1.66
C LEU A 112 23.78 -15.27 2.07
N LYS A 113 23.71 -15.58 3.37
CA LYS A 113 22.86 -16.65 3.91
C LYS A 113 21.37 -16.39 3.69
N GLU A 114 20.95 -15.15 3.86
CA GLU A 114 19.54 -14.75 3.69
C GLU A 114 19.15 -14.74 2.22
N ARG A 115 20.04 -14.22 1.35
CA ARG A 115 19.84 -14.26 -0.10
C ARG A 115 19.69 -15.70 -0.60
N GLU A 116 20.60 -16.59 -0.21
CA GLU A 116 20.54 -18.00 -0.60
C GLU A 116 19.27 -18.69 -0.08
N TYR A 117 18.85 -18.39 1.15
CA TYR A 117 17.60 -18.93 1.71
C TYR A 117 16.36 -18.49 0.90
N ILE A 118 16.25 -17.20 0.56
CA ILE A 118 15.14 -16.67 -0.23
C ILE A 118 15.16 -17.23 -1.66
N GLU A 119 16.31 -17.22 -2.32
CA GLU A 119 16.45 -17.71 -3.70
C GLU A 119 16.19 -19.22 -3.80
N CYS A 120 16.72 -20.05 -2.88
CA CYS A 120 16.45 -21.49 -2.86
C CYS A 120 14.97 -21.80 -2.58
N SER A 121 14.34 -21.04 -1.69
CA SER A 121 12.91 -21.18 -1.39
C SER A 121 12.02 -20.81 -2.58
N LEU A 122 12.45 -19.84 -3.39
CA LEU A 122 11.78 -19.44 -4.63
C LEU A 122 12.09 -20.37 -5.81
N ALA A 123 13.29 -20.93 -5.90
CA ALA A 123 13.72 -21.82 -6.99
C ALA A 123 13.10 -23.23 -6.90
N ASN A 124 12.72 -23.68 -5.69
CA ASN A 124 11.92 -24.90 -5.52
C ASN A 124 10.53 -24.81 -6.15
N THR A 125 10.08 -23.62 -6.55
CA THR A 125 8.97 -23.42 -7.47
C THR A 125 9.51 -23.40 -8.90
N THR A 126 9.11 -24.37 -9.72
CA THR A 126 9.42 -24.50 -11.16
C THR A 126 9.58 -23.15 -11.87
N CYS A 127 10.60 -23.02 -12.73
CA CYS A 127 10.85 -21.83 -13.56
C CYS A 127 9.54 -21.22 -14.09
N PRO A 128 9.35 -19.90 -14.01
CA PRO A 128 8.09 -19.25 -14.35
C PRO A 128 7.79 -19.48 -15.83
N LYS A 129 6.96 -20.48 -16.14
CA LYS A 129 6.36 -20.61 -17.47
C LYS A 129 5.33 -19.50 -17.58
N VAL A 130 5.58 -18.56 -18.49
CA VAL A 130 4.66 -17.46 -18.79
C VAL A 130 3.44 -18.05 -19.50
N TYR A 131 2.41 -18.39 -18.73
CA TYR A 131 1.11 -18.77 -19.29
C TYR A 131 0.31 -17.51 -19.61
N LYS A 132 -0.42 -17.51 -20.74
CA LYS A 132 -1.39 -16.45 -21.01
C LYS A 132 -2.48 -16.48 -19.94
N THR A 133 -2.72 -15.37 -19.28
CA THR A 133 -3.77 -15.25 -18.25
C THR A 133 -5.13 -15.49 -18.90
N PRO A 134 -5.92 -16.49 -18.48
CA PRO A 134 -7.18 -16.83 -19.12
C PRO A 134 -8.31 -15.90 -18.63
N TRP A 135 -8.27 -14.63 -19.06
CA TRP A 135 -9.21 -13.58 -18.63
C TRP A 135 -10.68 -13.97 -18.79
N LYS A 136 -11.02 -14.61 -19.91
CA LYS A 136 -12.39 -15.04 -20.20
C LYS A 136 -12.87 -16.06 -19.17
N GLU A 137 -12.05 -17.06 -18.87
CA GLU A 137 -12.41 -18.12 -17.92
C GLU A 137 -12.57 -17.58 -16.50
N ILE A 138 -11.70 -16.65 -16.08
CA ILE A 138 -11.79 -15.98 -14.77
C ILE A 138 -13.13 -15.24 -14.64
N ILE A 139 -13.48 -14.41 -15.63
CA ILE A 139 -14.71 -13.60 -15.61
C ILE A 139 -15.97 -14.48 -15.72
N THR A 140 -15.90 -15.64 -16.37
CA THR A 140 -17.04 -16.57 -16.43
C THR A 140 -17.17 -17.49 -15.20
N SER A 141 -16.21 -17.47 -14.28
CA SER A 141 -16.22 -18.37 -13.13
C SER A 141 -17.13 -17.88 -12.01
N VAL A 142 -17.95 -18.79 -11.45
CA VAL A 142 -18.83 -18.50 -10.30
C VAL A 142 -18.03 -18.08 -9.05
N PRO A 143 -16.90 -18.73 -8.69
CA PRO A 143 -16.11 -18.33 -7.53
C PRO A 143 -15.58 -16.89 -7.61
N PHE A 144 -15.25 -16.42 -8.81
CA PHE A 144 -14.79 -15.04 -9.00
C PHE A 144 -15.86 -14.02 -8.63
N TRP A 145 -17.10 -14.21 -9.10
CA TRP A 145 -18.22 -13.33 -8.75
C TRP A 145 -18.61 -13.45 -7.27
N ALA A 146 -18.56 -14.65 -6.69
CA ALA A 146 -18.80 -14.84 -5.27
C ALA A 146 -17.78 -14.08 -4.41
N LEU A 147 -16.49 -14.10 -4.80
CA LEU A 147 -15.44 -13.33 -4.14
C LEU A 147 -15.65 -11.82 -4.29
N ILE A 148 -16.03 -11.33 -5.47
CA ILE A 148 -16.37 -9.91 -5.69
C ILE A 148 -17.52 -9.50 -4.77
N ALA A 149 -18.60 -10.26 -4.75
CA ALA A 149 -19.76 -9.97 -3.91
C ALA A 149 -19.40 -9.97 -2.42
N ALA A 150 -18.61 -10.96 -1.97
CA ALA A 150 -18.13 -11.02 -0.60
C ALA A 150 -17.23 -9.81 -0.24
N HIS A 151 -16.37 -9.39 -1.17
CA HIS A 151 -15.48 -8.25 -0.94
C HIS A 151 -16.23 -6.92 -0.91
N LEU A 152 -17.20 -6.74 -1.81
CA LEU A 152 -18.12 -5.60 -1.77
C LEU A 152 -18.93 -5.57 -0.48
N GLY A 153 -19.44 -6.72 -0.04
CA GLY A 153 -20.15 -6.85 1.23
C GLY A 153 -19.26 -6.50 2.43
N ASN A 154 -18.01 -6.95 2.43
CA ASN A 154 -17.03 -6.60 3.46
C ASN A 154 -16.74 -5.09 3.49
N GLY A 155 -16.51 -4.46 2.33
CA GLY A 155 -16.28 -3.02 2.24
C GLY A 155 -17.49 -2.17 2.66
N TRP A 156 -18.69 -2.62 2.30
CA TRP A 156 -19.95 -2.01 2.74
C TRP A 156 -20.11 -2.09 4.26
N GLY A 157 -19.88 -3.28 4.83
CA GLY A 157 -19.92 -3.49 6.28
C GLY A 157 -18.95 -2.58 7.02
N PHE A 158 -17.69 -2.50 6.57
CA PHE A 158 -16.68 -1.62 7.16
C PHE A 158 -17.02 -0.13 7.07
N SER A 159 -17.79 0.29 6.07
CA SER A 159 -18.14 1.71 5.89
C SER A 159 -19.33 2.15 6.75
N ILE A 160 -20.17 1.21 7.19
CA ILE A 160 -21.41 1.49 7.92
C ILE A 160 -21.29 1.23 9.43
N LEU A 161 -20.53 0.20 9.82
CA LEU A 161 -20.27 -0.17 11.21
C LEU A 161 -19.09 0.63 11.78
#